data_AF-A0A643CEU1-F1
#
_entry.id   AF-A0A643CEU1-F1
#
_cell.length_a   1.000
_cell.length_b   1.000
_cell.length_c   1.000
_cell.angle_alpha   90.00
_cell.angle_beta   90.00
_cell.angle_gamma   90.00
#
_symmetry.space_group_name_H-M   'P 1'
#
loop_
_entity.id
_entity.type
_entity.pdbx_description
1 polymer ?
#
loop_
_entity_poly.entity_id
_entity_poly.type
_entity_poly.pdbx_seq_one_letter_code
_entity_poly.pdbx_strand_id
1 'polypeptide(L)'
;MDPTCSSESIYNLIPSDWKEPPPPPRYVSVFKAAVKDDKQKFKTAMKTMGPAKLEVPSPKDFLKKHSKEKTLPPKKKFERNEPRKPPVPLRTDHPVMGIQSEKNFINTNAADVIMGVAKKPKPIYVDKRTGDKHDLETSGLVPKYINKKVAL
;
A
#
# COMPACT_ATOMS: atom_id res chain seq x y z
N MET A 1 0.55 53.87 -37.44
CA MET A 1 1.88 53.50 -37.96
C MET A 1 1.97 52.01 -37.79
N ASP A 2 1.76 51.26 -38.88
CA ASP A 2 1.58 49.81 -38.82
C ASP A 2 2.91 49.10 -38.55
N PRO A 3 2.96 48.14 -37.62
CA PRO A 3 4.21 47.55 -37.09
C PRO A 3 4.83 46.47 -38.01
N THR A 4 4.36 46.34 -39.25
CA THR A 4 4.79 45.26 -40.17
C THR A 4 5.78 45.72 -41.24
N CYS A 5 6.20 46.98 -41.23
CA CYS A 5 7.20 47.50 -42.15
C CYS A 5 8.61 47.20 -41.62
N SER A 6 9.11 45.99 -41.90
CA SER A 6 10.53 45.66 -41.74
C SER A 6 11.36 46.65 -42.55
N SER A 7 12.27 47.38 -41.91
CA SER A 7 13.19 48.31 -42.57
C SER A 7 13.96 47.59 -43.67
N GLU A 8 13.77 48.01 -44.92
CA GLU A 8 14.42 47.40 -46.08
C GLU A 8 15.94 47.50 -45.93
N SER A 9 16.63 46.36 -46.05
CA SER A 9 18.09 46.24 -45.91
C SER A 9 18.66 45.46 -47.09
N ILE A 10 19.69 45.99 -47.72
CA ILE A 10 20.36 45.40 -48.90
C ILE A 10 20.89 43.99 -48.60
N TYR A 11 21.22 43.70 -47.34
CA TYR A 11 21.71 42.38 -46.92
C TYR A 11 20.62 41.29 -46.87
N ASN A 12 19.34 41.67 -46.91
CA ASN A 12 18.20 40.74 -46.88
C ASN A 12 17.62 40.45 -48.28
N LEU A 13 18.29 40.89 -49.35
CA LEU A 13 17.81 40.74 -50.74
C LEU A 13 17.87 39.29 -51.25
N ILE A 14 18.82 38.50 -50.75
CA ILE A 14 18.93 37.07 -51.08
C ILE A 14 18.37 36.30 -49.89
N PRO A 15 17.27 35.53 -50.06
CA PRO A 15 16.78 34.67 -49.00
C PRO A 15 17.89 33.72 -48.53
N SER A 16 18.13 33.65 -47.23
CA SER A 16 19.07 32.66 -46.67
C SER A 16 18.59 31.25 -47.02
N ASP A 17 19.51 30.39 -47.43
CA ASP A 17 19.21 28.98 -47.67
C ASP A 17 18.73 28.33 -46.37
N TRP A 18 17.42 28.07 -46.31
CA TRP A 18 16.82 27.34 -45.20
C TRP A 18 17.28 25.88 -45.29
N LYS A 19 18.16 25.46 -44.37
CA LYS A 19 18.54 24.05 -44.27
C LYS A 19 17.40 23.28 -43.61
N GLU A 20 16.79 22.37 -44.35
CA GLU A 20 15.81 21.45 -43.78
C GLU A 20 16.47 20.67 -42.63
N PRO A 21 15.83 20.61 -41.44
CA PRO A 21 16.34 19.80 -40.35
C PRO A 21 16.32 18.32 -40.77
N PRO A 22 17.32 17.51 -40.34
CA PRO A 22 17.33 16.10 -40.65
C PRO A 22 16.07 15.41 -40.09
N PRO A 23 15.55 14.38 -40.78
CA PRO A 23 14.38 13.67 -40.31
C PRO A 23 14.65 13.03 -38.94
N PRO A 24 13.65 12.99 -38.05
CA PRO A 24 13.81 12.41 -36.73
C PRO A 24 14.11 10.90 -36.83
N PRO A 25 14.82 10.34 -35.83
CA PRO A 25 15.06 8.90 -35.78
C PRO A 25 13.74 8.13 -35.72
N ARG A 26 13.66 7.01 -36.45
CA ARG A 26 12.50 6.13 -36.39
C ARG A 26 12.33 5.54 -34.99
N TYR A 27 11.09 5.47 -34.53
CA TYR A 27 10.74 4.81 -33.27
C TYR A 27 11.21 3.35 -33.27
N VAL A 28 11.78 2.93 -32.15
CA VAL A 28 12.20 1.56 -31.91
C VAL A 28 11.48 1.06 -30.67
N SER A 29 10.80 -0.08 -30.79
CA SER A 29 10.12 -0.71 -29.65
C SER A 29 11.11 -1.04 -28.52
N VAL A 30 10.70 -0.74 -27.29
CA VAL A 30 11.41 -1.10 -26.06
C VAL A 30 11.67 -2.61 -25.97
N PHE A 31 10.79 -3.42 -26.56
CA PHE A 31 10.88 -4.88 -26.54
C PHE A 31 11.72 -5.47 -27.69
N LYS A 32 12.32 -4.65 -28.56
CA LYS A 32 13.09 -5.15 -29.72
C LYS A 32 14.22 -6.10 -29.33
N ALA A 33 14.89 -5.84 -28.22
CA ALA A 33 15.96 -6.71 -27.71
C ALA A 33 15.41 -8.07 -27.25
N ALA A 34 14.37 -8.06 -26.41
CA ALA A 34 13.73 -9.27 -25.90
C ALA A 34 13.24 -10.18 -27.04
N VAL A 35 12.61 -9.60 -28.07
CA VAL A 35 12.13 -10.35 -29.24
C VAL A 35 13.29 -10.98 -30.01
N LYS A 36 14.43 -10.30 -30.12
CA LYS A 36 15.63 -10.84 -30.78
C LYS A 36 16.19 -12.03 -30.00
N ASP A 37 16.27 -11.90 -28.67
CA ASP A 37 16.78 -12.95 -27.79
C ASP A 37 15.86 -14.17 -27.82
N ASP A 38 14.54 -13.98 -27.72
CA ASP A 38 13.56 -15.08 -27.80
C ASP A 38 13.63 -15.83 -29.13
N LYS A 39 13.84 -15.11 -30.24
CA LYS A 39 14.03 -15.72 -31.56
C LYS A 39 15.35 -16.50 -31.68
N GLN A 40 16.37 -16.15 -30.90
CA GLN A 40 17.67 -16.82 -30.90
C GLN A 40 17.75 -17.98 -29.91
N LYS A 41 17.08 -17.92 -28.75
CA LYS A 41 17.08 -18.96 -27.70
C LYS A 41 16.81 -20.37 -28.23
N PHE A 42 15.93 -20.49 -29.22
CA PHE A 42 15.54 -21.79 -29.78
C PHE A 42 16.32 -22.21 -31.04
N LYS A 43 17.26 -21.37 -31.50
CA LYS A 43 18.11 -21.67 -32.64
C LYS A 43 19.40 -22.31 -32.15
N THR A 44 19.51 -23.62 -32.35
CA THR A 44 20.79 -24.33 -32.25
C THR A 44 21.34 -24.53 -33.65
N ALA A 45 22.67 -24.38 -33.82
CA ALA A 45 23.31 -24.85 -35.04
C ALA A 45 22.94 -26.33 -35.22
N MET A 46 22.66 -26.77 -36.45
CA MET A 46 22.50 -28.19 -36.81
C MET A 46 21.34 -28.99 -36.18
N LYS A 47 20.23 -28.36 -35.73
CA LYS A 47 19.06 -29.06 -35.13
C LYS A 47 18.36 -30.07 -36.07
N THR A 48 18.27 -29.77 -37.38
CA THR A 48 17.46 -30.56 -38.34
C THR A 48 18.26 -31.67 -39.01
N MET A 49 19.45 -31.35 -39.54
CA MET A 49 20.24 -32.27 -40.39
C MET A 49 21.58 -32.69 -39.78
N GLY A 50 21.92 -32.23 -38.57
CA GLY A 50 23.23 -32.51 -37.97
C GLY A 50 24.41 -31.81 -38.69
N PRO A 51 25.65 -32.08 -38.26
CA PRO A 51 26.85 -31.55 -38.91
C PRO A 51 27.06 -32.20 -40.28
N ALA A 52 27.48 -31.40 -41.28
CA ALA A 52 27.71 -31.88 -42.65
C ALA A 52 28.87 -32.88 -42.77
N LYS A 53 29.87 -32.78 -41.89
CA LYS A 53 30.97 -33.74 -41.76
C LYS A 53 31.07 -34.11 -40.28
N LEU A 54 30.92 -35.39 -39.98
CA LEU A 54 31.06 -35.92 -38.63
C LEU A 54 32.55 -36.02 -38.30
N GLU A 55 33.00 -35.25 -37.31
CA GLU A 55 34.38 -35.34 -36.83
C GLU A 55 34.55 -36.65 -36.06
N VAL A 56 35.45 -37.52 -36.55
CA VAL A 56 35.76 -38.79 -35.92
C VAL A 56 36.69 -38.51 -34.73
N PRO A 57 36.32 -38.90 -33.49
CA PRO A 57 37.13 -38.62 -32.32
C PRO A 57 38.49 -39.33 -32.42
N SER A 58 39.56 -38.63 -32.08
CA SER A 58 40.90 -39.21 -32.05
C SER A 58 41.00 -40.21 -30.88
N PRO A 59 41.70 -41.35 -31.03
CA PRO A 59 41.96 -42.29 -29.93
C PRO A 59 42.67 -41.66 -28.71
N LYS A 60 43.30 -40.49 -28.89
CA LYS A 60 43.92 -39.70 -27.82
C LYS A 60 42.88 -39.00 -26.93
N ASP A 61 41.68 -38.74 -27.43
CA ASP A 61 40.59 -38.02 -26.74
C ASP A 61 39.61 -38.99 -26.05
N PHE A 62 40.16 -39.93 -25.28
CA PHE A 62 39.34 -40.86 -24.52
C PHE A 62 38.71 -40.20 -23.28
N LEU A 63 37.54 -40.69 -22.88
CA LEU A 63 36.81 -40.17 -21.73
C LEU A 63 37.57 -40.45 -20.42
N LYS A 64 38.00 -39.38 -19.73
CA LYS A 64 38.64 -39.49 -18.41
C LYS A 64 37.60 -39.54 -17.30
N LYS A 65 37.95 -40.09 -16.13
CA LYS A 65 37.08 -40.06 -14.94
C LYS A 65 36.69 -38.61 -14.60
N HIS A 66 35.44 -38.40 -14.21
CA HIS A 66 34.85 -37.10 -13.87
C HIS A 66 34.85 -36.03 -14.99
N SER A 67 35.17 -36.37 -16.25
CA SER A 67 35.24 -35.39 -17.35
C SER A 67 33.91 -34.75 -17.75
N LYS A 68 32.78 -35.43 -17.50
CA LYS A 68 31.42 -34.93 -17.80
C LYS A 68 30.68 -34.44 -16.55
N GLU A 69 31.32 -34.44 -15.40
CA GLU A 69 30.68 -34.02 -14.17
C GLU A 69 30.57 -32.50 -14.14
N LYS A 70 29.36 -32.01 -13.87
CA LYS A 70 29.11 -30.59 -13.74
C LYS A 70 29.69 -30.14 -12.40
N THR A 71 30.70 -29.28 -12.44
CA THR A 71 31.25 -28.68 -11.23
C THR A 71 30.21 -27.75 -10.61
N LEU A 72 29.89 -27.99 -9.35
CA LEU A 72 29.01 -27.09 -8.61
C LEU A 72 29.76 -25.79 -8.30
N PRO A 73 29.13 -24.62 -8.50
CA PRO A 73 29.73 -23.37 -8.07
C PRO A 73 29.96 -23.37 -6.55
N PRO A 74 30.95 -22.62 -6.06
CA PRO A 74 31.20 -22.50 -4.63
C PRO A 74 29.98 -21.93 -3.89
N LYS A 75 29.76 -22.38 -2.64
CA LYS A 75 28.63 -21.93 -1.83
C LYS A 75 28.71 -20.41 -1.59
N LYS A 76 27.82 -19.66 -2.25
CA LYS A 76 27.66 -18.22 -2.04
C LYS A 76 26.55 -17.96 -1.02
N LYS A 77 26.73 -16.97 -0.15
CA LYS A 77 25.64 -16.44 0.70
C LYS A 77 24.62 -15.78 -0.23
N PHE A 78 23.42 -16.34 -0.29
CA PHE A 78 22.31 -15.75 -1.03
C PHE A 78 21.51 -14.83 -0.10
N GLU A 79 20.98 -13.74 -0.64
CA GLU A 79 20.01 -12.91 0.07
C GLU A 79 18.74 -13.75 0.25
N ARG A 80 18.48 -14.14 1.49
CA ARG A 80 17.26 -14.85 1.86
C ARG A 80 16.19 -13.79 2.11
N ASN A 81 14.99 -14.03 1.58
CA ASN A 81 13.83 -13.19 1.87
C ASN A 81 13.71 -12.96 3.38
N GLU A 82 13.48 -11.70 3.76
CA GLU A 82 13.25 -11.36 5.16
C GLU A 82 12.06 -12.15 5.71
N PRO A 83 12.14 -12.62 6.97
CA PRO A 83 11.04 -13.34 7.58
C PRO A 83 9.83 -12.41 7.67
N ARG A 84 8.77 -12.73 6.91
CA ARG A 84 7.51 -11.97 6.91
C ARG A 84 6.73 -12.04 8.22
N LYS A 85 7.03 -13.04 9.06
CA LYS A 85 6.33 -13.31 10.31
C LYS A 85 7.21 -12.86 11.49
N PRO A 86 6.62 -12.27 12.53
CA PRO A 86 7.36 -11.95 13.75
C PRO A 86 7.91 -13.24 14.38
N PRO A 87 9.01 -13.15 15.14
CA PRO A 87 9.54 -14.29 15.89
C PRO A 87 8.51 -14.75 16.93
N VAL A 88 8.55 -16.05 17.22
CA VAL A 88 7.72 -16.63 18.28
C VAL A 88 8.19 -16.06 19.63
N PRO A 89 7.27 -15.63 20.54
CA PRO A 89 7.63 -15.17 21.87
C PRO A 89 8.50 -16.17 22.62
N LEU A 90 9.43 -15.67 23.44
CA LEU A 90 10.31 -16.53 24.21
C LEU A 90 9.56 -17.18 25.37
N ARG A 91 10.06 -18.31 25.86
CA ARG A 91 9.46 -18.99 27.02
C ARG A 91 9.54 -18.18 28.31
N THR A 92 10.47 -17.23 28.37
CA THR A 92 10.65 -16.28 29.47
C THR A 92 9.74 -15.05 29.35
N ASP A 93 9.20 -14.79 28.16
CA ASP A 93 8.28 -13.67 27.96
C ASP A 93 6.94 -14.02 28.60
N HIS A 94 6.58 -13.26 29.61
CA HIS A 94 5.28 -13.37 30.23
C HIS A 94 4.29 -12.62 29.32
N PRO A 95 3.14 -13.21 28.97
CA PRO A 95 2.14 -12.51 28.20
C PRO A 95 1.71 -11.25 28.95
N VAL A 96 1.12 -10.27 28.27
CA VAL A 96 0.52 -9.11 28.94
C VAL A 96 -0.60 -9.64 29.85
N MET A 97 -0.29 -9.80 31.14
CA MET A 97 -1.14 -10.40 32.16
C MET A 97 -2.29 -9.46 32.55
N GLY A 98 -3.10 -9.01 31.59
CA GLY A 98 -4.20 -8.08 31.82
C GLY A 98 -3.81 -6.81 32.61
N ILE A 99 -4.82 -6.06 33.09
CA ILE A 99 -4.59 -4.97 34.05
C ILE A 99 -4.73 -5.58 35.44
N GLN A 100 -3.61 -5.95 36.06
CA GLN A 100 -3.59 -6.26 37.49
C GLN A 100 -3.58 -4.95 38.26
N SER A 101 -4.76 -4.41 38.58
CA SER A 101 -4.87 -3.21 39.39
C SER A 101 -4.89 -3.57 40.87
N GLU A 102 -4.05 -2.95 41.69
CA GLU A 102 -4.10 -3.00 43.16
C GLU A 102 -5.30 -2.21 43.74
N LYS A 103 -6.31 -1.90 42.91
CA LYS A 103 -7.47 -1.12 43.34
C LYS A 103 -8.33 -1.95 44.28
N ASN A 104 -8.57 -1.41 45.47
CA ASN A 104 -9.52 -1.96 46.42
C ASN A 104 -10.96 -1.66 45.96
N PHE A 105 -11.55 -2.61 45.22
CA PHE A 105 -12.93 -2.51 44.73
C PHE A 105 -13.95 -2.27 45.85
N ILE A 106 -13.70 -2.78 47.05
CA ILE A 106 -14.58 -2.59 48.21
C ILE A 106 -14.66 -1.10 48.60
N ASN A 107 -13.51 -0.47 48.79
CA ASN A 107 -13.44 0.92 49.26
C ASN A 107 -13.86 1.91 48.15
N THR A 108 -13.51 1.60 46.90
CA THR A 108 -13.90 2.42 45.74
C THR A 108 -15.41 2.34 45.50
N ASN A 109 -16.00 1.15 45.52
CA ASN A 109 -17.47 1.01 45.42
C ASN A 109 -18.18 1.70 46.58
N ALA A 110 -17.65 1.60 47.81
CA ALA A 110 -18.22 2.28 48.97
C ALA A 110 -18.17 3.80 48.81
N ALA A 111 -17.03 4.35 48.40
CA ALA A 111 -16.87 5.77 48.12
C ALA A 111 -17.82 6.23 47.00
N ASP A 112 -17.93 5.46 45.90
CA ASP A 112 -18.80 5.77 44.77
C ASP A 112 -20.29 5.80 45.17
N VAL A 113 -20.72 4.89 46.05
CA VAL A 113 -22.10 4.87 46.56
C VAL A 113 -22.35 6.03 47.53
N ILE A 114 -21.39 6.34 48.40
CA ILE A 114 -21.49 7.45 49.37
C ILE A 114 -21.51 8.81 48.65
N MET A 115 -20.64 8.97 47.65
CA MET A 115 -20.55 10.20 46.84
C MET A 115 -21.65 10.27 45.77
N GLY A 116 -22.31 9.14 45.48
CA GLY A 116 -23.39 9.05 44.53
C GLY A 116 -24.60 9.89 44.95
N VAL A 117 -24.97 10.86 44.13
CA VAL A 117 -26.19 11.65 44.36
C VAL A 117 -27.42 10.75 44.24
N ALA A 118 -28.27 10.78 45.27
CA ALA A 118 -29.52 10.02 45.26
C ALA A 118 -30.38 10.39 44.04
N LYS A 119 -30.96 9.37 43.38
CA LYS A 119 -31.88 9.59 42.26
C LYS A 119 -33.08 10.37 42.76
N LYS A 120 -33.22 11.62 42.32
CA LYS A 120 -34.41 12.42 42.61
C LYS A 120 -35.61 11.76 41.90
N PRO A 121 -36.70 11.44 42.60
CA PRO A 121 -37.88 10.87 41.95
C PRO A 121 -38.41 11.84 40.92
N LYS A 122 -38.85 11.32 39.77
CA LYS A 122 -39.54 12.15 38.79
C LYS A 122 -40.86 12.62 39.42
N PRO A 123 -41.21 13.91 39.28
CA PRO A 123 -42.50 14.40 39.73
C PRO A 123 -43.59 13.73 38.89
N ILE A 124 -44.49 13.01 39.57
CA ILE A 124 -45.57 12.21 38.98
C ILE A 124 -46.86 12.65 39.67
N TYR A 125 -47.95 12.71 38.91
CA TYR A 125 -49.28 12.93 39.45
C TYR A 125 -50.12 11.64 39.37
N VAL A 126 -51.12 11.54 40.24
CA VAL A 126 -52.00 10.37 40.38
C VAL A 126 -53.45 10.81 40.20
N ASP A 127 -54.14 10.19 39.24
CA ASP A 127 -55.53 10.52 38.90
C ASP A 127 -56.57 9.82 39.79
N LYS A 128 -56.36 8.52 40.03
CA LYS A 128 -57.35 7.64 40.66
C LYS A 128 -56.84 7.12 41.98
N ARG A 129 -57.77 6.79 42.89
CA ARG A 129 -57.48 6.11 44.16
C ARG A 129 -56.80 4.74 43.97
N THR A 130 -56.91 4.15 42.79
CA THR A 130 -56.25 2.90 42.36
C THR A 130 -54.80 3.07 41.87
N GLY A 131 -54.29 4.30 41.72
CA GLY A 131 -52.86 4.56 41.54
C GLY A 131 -52.35 4.63 40.10
N ASP A 132 -53.19 4.97 39.12
CA ASP A 132 -52.71 5.30 37.76
C ASP A 132 -51.75 6.52 37.86
N LYS A 133 -50.50 6.34 37.41
CA LYS A 133 -49.39 7.32 37.55
C LYS A 133 -49.02 7.91 36.19
N HIS A 134 -49.00 9.24 36.08
CA HIS A 134 -48.60 9.97 34.88
C HIS A 134 -47.53 11.02 35.17
N ASP A 135 -46.68 11.31 34.20
CA ASP A 135 -45.63 12.33 34.32
C ASP A 135 -46.24 13.72 34.56
N LEU A 136 -45.71 14.48 35.52
CA LEU A 136 -46.28 15.78 35.89
C LEU A 136 -46.10 16.84 34.78
N GLU A 137 -45.03 16.76 34.00
CA GLU A 137 -44.70 17.71 32.93
C GLU A 137 -45.74 17.78 31.80
N THR A 138 -46.43 16.67 31.50
CA THR A 138 -47.45 16.60 30.44
C THR A 138 -48.87 16.81 30.96
N SER A 139 -49.07 16.78 32.28
CA SER A 139 -50.39 16.88 32.91
C SER A 139 -51.06 18.26 32.77
N GLY A 140 -50.32 19.28 32.32
CA GLY A 140 -50.80 20.67 32.28
C GLY A 140 -50.97 21.33 33.65
N LEU A 141 -50.68 20.62 34.75
CA LEU A 141 -50.71 21.15 36.12
C LEU A 141 -49.53 22.07 36.44
N VAL A 142 -48.41 21.92 35.71
CA VAL A 142 -47.21 22.75 35.85
C VAL A 142 -47.10 23.69 34.65
N PRO A 143 -47.07 25.02 34.86
CA PRO A 143 -46.91 25.98 33.77
C PRO A 143 -45.50 25.90 33.18
N LYS A 144 -45.40 25.40 31.94
CA LYS A 144 -44.12 25.21 31.22
C LYS A 144 -43.51 26.49 30.63
N TYR A 145 -44.35 27.46 30.26
CA TYR A 145 -43.94 28.69 29.58
C TYR A 145 -44.56 29.92 30.24
N ILE A 146 -43.94 30.39 31.32
CA ILE A 146 -44.40 31.58 32.06
C ILE A 146 -43.76 32.85 31.49
N ASN A 147 -42.47 32.77 31.12
CA ASN A 147 -41.71 33.91 30.60
C ASN A 147 -41.32 33.68 29.14
N LYS A 148 -41.52 34.69 28.28
CA LYS A 148 -40.97 34.68 26.91
C LYS A 148 -39.45 34.70 26.97
N LYS A 149 -38.80 33.83 26.20
CA LYS A 149 -37.34 33.79 26.08
C LYS A 149 -36.88 35.08 25.36
N VAL A 150 -36.20 35.97 26.07
CA VAL A 150 -35.42 37.05 25.45
C VAL A 150 -34.06 36.46 25.10
N ALA A 151 -33.77 36.37 23.81
CA ALA A 151 -32.47 35.93 23.32
C ALA A 151 -31.44 37.04 23.58
N LEU A 152 -30.36 36.70 24.28
CA LEU A 152 -29.09 37.44 24.28
C LEU A 152 -28.13 36.73 23.33
#